data_AF-A0A2Z4M9H8-F1
#
_entry.id   AF-A0A2Z4M9H8-F1
#
_cell.length_a   1.000
_cell.length_b   1.000
_cell.length_c   1.000
_cell.angle_alpha   90.00
_cell.angle_beta   90.00
_cell.angle_gamma   90.00
#
_symmetry.space_group_name_H-M   'P 1'
#
loop_
_entity.id
_entity.type
_entity.pdbx_description
1 polymer ?
#
loop_
_entity_poly.entity_id
_entity_poly.type
_entity_poly.pdbx_seq_one_letter_code
_entity_poly.pdbx_strand_id
1 'polypeptide(L)'
;MIVSISKEDKTFNIHKNIIIDENTTIYEYLEKIKNSIQAFYESGYPITTFNILQVKLWDYDPQAKIKGKKANNTIYQSRRSFHTNSLISTSKDLNFIKPLKTPKIVNKTLLATIDLETIELNNNQIPISISFSYLLDGKILTIFELIDYSLLLKDPENAVRLIWLNMMNKINDLNLHNCVIFTHNLGSFDGYFIFKGLLELPNVDINKVNSIIDDLHKFVGIDIVWKNTKLIFKDSVSIFPISLQELCKTFEVEGKLSSYNPDFNKISLFKDADLLEQFIEYSKHDSICLLKALTKAQDIYIDEHQVDLTTIWSTSTLSLKIFRLKFLAENIPTLTKKWML
;
A
#
# COMPACT_ATOMS: atom_id res chain seq x y z
N MET A 1 27.69 -11.79 -19.90
CA MET A 1 26.28 -11.56 -20.28
C MET A 1 25.60 -10.74 -19.19
N ILE A 2 25.21 -9.49 -19.47
CA ILE A 2 24.37 -8.67 -18.56
C ILE A 2 22.96 -8.75 -19.12
N VAL A 3 22.01 -9.24 -18.32
CA VAL A 3 20.61 -9.28 -18.71
C VAL A 3 19.89 -8.08 -18.10
N SER A 4 19.40 -7.24 -18.99
CA SER A 4 18.50 -6.14 -18.67
C SER A 4 17.09 -6.52 -19.06
N ILE A 5 16.15 -6.38 -18.13
CA ILE A 5 14.72 -6.54 -18.36
C ILE A 5 14.15 -5.14 -18.57
N SER A 6 13.56 -4.87 -19.74
CA SER A 6 12.93 -3.59 -20.04
C SER A 6 11.42 -3.76 -20.19
N LYS A 7 10.64 -2.93 -19.48
CA LYS A 7 9.19 -2.76 -19.64
C LYS A 7 8.90 -1.27 -19.83
N GLU A 8 8.37 -0.94 -21.00
CA GLU A 8 7.85 0.36 -21.49
C GLU A 8 8.70 1.61 -21.16
N ASP A 9 8.97 1.92 -19.88
CA ASP A 9 9.74 3.11 -19.46
C ASP A 9 10.91 2.82 -18.50
N LYS A 10 11.11 1.57 -18.07
CA LYS A 10 12.13 1.20 -17.07
C LYS A 10 12.96 0.02 -17.52
N THR A 11 14.27 0.10 -17.24
CA THR A 11 15.24 -0.99 -17.48
C THR A 11 15.81 -1.44 -16.15
N PHE A 12 15.58 -2.71 -15.81
CA PHE A 12 16.10 -3.34 -14.60
C PHE A 12 17.33 -4.17 -14.97
N ASN A 13 18.45 -3.95 -14.28
CA ASN A 13 19.66 -4.72 -14.47
C ASN A 13 19.76 -5.78 -13.37
N ILE A 14 19.64 -7.06 -13.72
CA ILE A 14 19.83 -8.14 -12.75
C ILE A 14 21.30 -8.53 -12.77
N HIS A 15 22.03 -8.14 -11.73
CA HIS A 15 23.42 -8.54 -11.52
C HIS A 15 23.47 -9.65 -10.48
N LYS A 16 23.65 -10.90 -10.92
CA LYS A 16 24.01 -12.01 -10.03
C LYS A 16 25.26 -12.71 -10.53
N ASN A 17 26.06 -13.22 -9.60
CA ASN A 17 27.28 -13.99 -9.81
C ASN A 17 26.96 -15.38 -10.39
N ILE A 18 26.30 -15.43 -11.54
CA ILE A 18 26.06 -16.65 -12.28
C ILE A 18 27.21 -16.77 -13.27
N ILE A 19 27.97 -17.85 -13.14
CA ILE A 19 28.99 -18.20 -14.12
C ILE A 19 28.25 -18.67 -15.38
N ILE A 20 28.54 -17.99 -16.48
CA ILE A 20 28.01 -18.24 -17.82
C ILE A 20 29.23 -18.45 -18.69
N ASP A 21 29.23 -19.53 -19.45
CA ASP A 21 30.26 -19.86 -20.43
C ASP A 21 29.64 -19.95 -21.83
N GLU A 22 30.47 -20.25 -22.83
CA GLU A 22 30.08 -20.42 -24.24
C GLU A 22 29.07 -21.55 -24.49
N ASN A 23 28.86 -22.45 -23.53
CA ASN A 23 27.92 -23.56 -23.64
C ASN A 23 26.59 -23.28 -22.95
N THR A 24 26.48 -22.20 -22.19
CA THR A 24 25.27 -21.87 -21.42
C THR A 24 24.17 -21.34 -22.35
N THR A 25 23.10 -22.11 -22.50
CA THR A 25 21.93 -21.71 -23.28
C THR A 25 21.07 -20.68 -22.54
N ILE A 26 20.22 -19.95 -23.28
CA ILE A 26 19.27 -18.98 -22.70
C ILE A 26 18.33 -19.68 -21.70
N TYR A 27 17.88 -20.90 -21.99
CA TYR A 27 17.00 -21.66 -21.09
C TYR A 27 17.70 -22.00 -19.77
N GLU A 28 18.95 -22.47 -19.81
CA GLU A 28 19.73 -22.78 -18.61
C GLU A 28 20.01 -21.53 -17.77
N TYR A 29 20.26 -20.40 -18.42
CA TYR A 29 20.38 -19.12 -17.73
C TYR A 29 19.06 -18.70 -17.05
N LEU A 30 17.95 -18.77 -17.77
CA LEU A 30 16.62 -18.41 -17.24
C LEU A 30 16.22 -19.27 -16.06
N GLU A 31 16.43 -20.60 -16.11
CA GLU A 31 16.18 -21.49 -14.97
C GLU A 31 17.05 -21.14 -13.75
N LYS A 32 18.32 -20.75 -13.94
CA LYS A 32 19.19 -20.31 -12.84
C LYS A 32 18.71 -19.00 -12.18
N ILE A 33 18.02 -18.12 -12.91
CA ILE A 33 17.48 -16.87 -12.35
C ILE A 33 15.99 -16.93 -12.01
N LYS A 34 15.27 -17.98 -12.39
CA LYS A 34 13.81 -18.12 -12.24
C LYS A 34 13.33 -17.87 -10.82
N ASN A 35 13.94 -18.53 -9.83
CA ASN A 35 13.60 -18.33 -8.42
C ASN A 35 13.90 -16.90 -7.93
N SER A 36 14.89 -16.23 -8.54
CA SER A 36 15.22 -14.84 -8.22
C SER A 36 14.25 -13.86 -8.84
N ILE A 37 13.79 -14.13 -10.06
CA ILE A 37 12.69 -13.40 -10.71
C ILE A 37 11.44 -13.59 -9.83
N GLN A 38 11.10 -14.83 -9.48
CA GLN A 38 9.95 -15.18 -8.67
C GLN A 38 9.96 -14.50 -7.30
N ALA A 39 11.11 -14.40 -6.62
CA ALA A 39 11.25 -13.67 -5.35
C ALA A 39 10.98 -12.16 -5.43
N PHE A 40 11.18 -11.51 -6.59
CA PHE A 40 10.75 -10.12 -6.78
C PHE A 40 9.23 -9.99 -6.90
N TYR A 41 8.52 -11.08 -7.19
CA TYR A 41 7.07 -11.11 -7.47
C TYR A 41 6.25 -11.91 -6.43
N GLU A 42 6.90 -12.67 -5.53
CA GLU A 42 6.27 -13.46 -4.45
C GLU A 42 5.67 -12.59 -3.32
N SER A 43 5.61 -11.27 -3.49
CA SER A 43 4.79 -10.36 -2.67
C SER A 43 3.31 -10.31 -3.10
N GLY A 44 2.79 -11.34 -3.80
CA GLY A 44 1.32 -11.50 -3.90
C GLY A 44 0.71 -12.55 -4.84
N TYR A 45 1.29 -12.94 -5.99
CA TYR A 45 0.64 -13.93 -6.87
C TYR A 45 1.63 -14.73 -7.75
N PRO A 46 1.37 -16.04 -8.00
CA PRO A 46 2.09 -16.81 -9.01
C PRO A 46 1.59 -16.44 -10.42
N ILE A 47 2.49 -16.01 -11.30
CA ILE A 47 2.16 -15.70 -12.71
C ILE A 47 2.37 -16.96 -13.56
N THR A 48 1.35 -17.37 -14.31
CA THR A 48 1.42 -18.53 -15.22
C THR A 48 1.85 -18.20 -16.65
N THR A 49 1.88 -16.92 -17.06
CA THR A 49 2.30 -16.51 -18.42
C THR A 49 3.03 -15.16 -18.45
N PHE A 50 4.20 -15.12 -19.09
CA PHE A 50 4.99 -13.89 -19.31
C PHE A 50 4.56 -13.19 -20.61
N ASN A 51 3.96 -12.00 -20.53
CA ASN A 51 3.46 -11.28 -21.70
C ASN A 51 4.52 -10.37 -22.38
N ILE A 52 5.76 -10.86 -22.52
CA ILE A 52 6.95 -10.28 -23.21
C ILE A 52 8.10 -9.96 -22.24
N LEU A 53 9.15 -10.77 -22.32
CA LEU A 53 10.47 -10.52 -21.73
C LEU A 53 11.41 -10.09 -22.86
N GLN A 54 11.75 -8.81 -22.96
CA GLN A 54 12.78 -8.36 -23.90
C GLN A 54 14.14 -8.52 -23.24
N VAL A 55 14.87 -9.57 -23.63
CA VAL A 55 16.25 -9.83 -23.17
C VAL A 55 17.21 -9.19 -24.16
N LYS A 56 17.99 -8.19 -23.71
CA LYS A 56 19.11 -7.66 -24.50
C LYS A 56 20.40 -8.38 -24.10
N LEU A 57 20.91 -9.22 -25.00
CA LEU A 57 22.20 -9.88 -24.83
C LEU A 57 23.32 -8.94 -25.29
N TRP A 58 24.39 -8.85 -24.50
CA TRP A 58 25.63 -8.18 -24.89
C TRP A 58 26.73 -9.23 -24.99
N ASP A 59 27.25 -9.45 -26.19
CA ASP A 59 28.47 -10.24 -26.38
C ASP A 59 29.65 -9.45 -25.82
N TYR A 60 30.21 -9.97 -24.74
CA TYR A 60 31.46 -9.49 -24.20
C TYR A 60 32.57 -10.33 -24.80
N ASP A 61 33.20 -9.84 -25.87
CA ASP A 61 34.41 -10.44 -26.42
C ASP A 61 35.64 -9.85 -25.68
N PRO A 62 36.31 -10.62 -24.80
CA PRO A 62 37.51 -10.14 -24.12
C PRO A 62 38.69 -9.89 -25.06
N GLN A 63 38.66 -10.39 -26.30
CA GLN A 63 39.68 -10.19 -27.33
C GLN A 63 39.31 -9.13 -28.37
N ALA A 64 38.08 -8.59 -28.34
CA ALA A 64 37.70 -7.50 -29.20
C ALA A 64 38.57 -6.29 -28.87
N LYS A 65 39.54 -6.00 -29.74
CA LYS A 65 40.28 -4.74 -29.76
C LYS A 65 39.33 -3.62 -30.16
N ILE A 66 38.44 -3.23 -29.25
CA ILE A 66 37.71 -1.99 -29.34
C ILE A 66 38.78 -0.90 -29.26
N LYS A 67 39.13 -0.32 -30.42
CA LYS A 67 39.75 1.01 -30.47
C LYS A 67 38.70 1.99 -29.95
N GLY A 68 38.58 2.05 -28.63
CA GLY A 68 37.85 3.11 -27.96
C GLY A 68 38.49 4.42 -28.41
N LYS A 69 37.69 5.31 -29.00
CA LYS A 69 38.05 6.72 -29.06
C LYS A 69 38.48 7.11 -27.65
N LYS A 70 39.68 7.66 -27.50
CA LYS A 70 40.19 8.19 -26.23
C LYS A 70 39.19 9.24 -25.72
N ALA A 71 38.28 8.82 -24.85
CA ALA A 71 37.73 9.69 -23.84
C ALA A 71 38.77 9.73 -22.72
N ASN A 72 39.16 10.93 -22.31
CA ASN A 72 40.05 11.17 -21.18
C ASN A 72 39.36 10.71 -19.88
N ASN A 73 39.34 9.40 -19.63
CA ASN A 73 38.99 8.86 -18.33
C ASN A 73 40.29 8.54 -17.61
N THR A 74 40.73 9.47 -16.78
CA THR A 74 41.58 9.16 -15.64
C THR A 74 40.89 8.05 -14.84
N ILE A 75 41.43 6.84 -14.94
CA ILE A 75 41.02 5.71 -14.10
C ILE A 75 41.44 6.09 -12.67
N TYR A 76 40.48 6.59 -11.89
CA TYR A 76 40.64 6.65 -10.45
C TYR A 76 40.75 5.20 -9.96
N GLN A 77 41.95 4.80 -9.55
CA GLN A 77 42.16 3.62 -8.74
C GLN A 77 41.45 3.83 -7.41
N SER A 78 40.16 3.47 -7.33
CA SER A 78 39.43 3.41 -6.08
C SER A 78 39.92 2.20 -5.30
N ARG A 79 41.02 2.38 -4.57
CA ARG A 79 41.27 1.56 -3.37
C ARG A 79 40.04 1.73 -2.50
N ARG A 80 39.34 0.63 -2.18
CA ARG A 80 38.33 0.62 -1.11
C ARG A 80 39.04 0.89 0.22
N SER A 81 39.19 2.15 0.56
CA SER A 81 39.55 2.59 1.89
C SER A 81 38.25 2.85 2.66
N PHE A 82 38.06 2.10 3.73
CA PHE A 82 37.12 2.49 4.78
C PHE A 82 37.68 3.74 5.45
N HIS A 83 37.38 4.92 4.91
CA HIS A 83 37.72 6.18 5.55
C HIS A 83 36.61 6.56 6.54
N THR A 84 36.92 6.45 7.83
CA THR A 84 36.15 7.01 8.95
C THR A 84 36.39 8.51 9.16
N ASN A 85 36.86 9.22 8.14
CA ASN A 85 36.98 10.67 8.21
C ASN A 85 35.63 11.27 7.85
N SER A 86 34.89 11.69 8.88
CA SER A 86 33.80 12.64 8.74
C SER A 86 34.33 13.86 7.99
N LEU A 87 33.98 13.97 6.71
CA LEU A 87 34.24 15.18 5.93
C LEU A 87 33.60 16.34 6.71
N ILE A 88 34.45 17.18 7.29
CA ILE A 88 34.11 18.54 7.70
C ILE A 88 33.88 19.30 6.39
N SER A 89 32.76 18.98 5.75
CA SER A 89 32.29 19.62 4.55
C SER A 89 31.58 20.87 5.01
N THR A 90 32.19 22.03 4.75
CA THR A 90 31.59 23.36 4.84
C THR A 90 30.45 23.57 3.83
N SER A 91 29.91 22.50 3.23
CA SER A 91 28.78 22.54 2.31
C SER A 91 27.48 22.85 3.06
N LYS A 92 26.91 24.02 2.78
CA LYS A 92 25.61 24.49 3.29
C LYS A 92 24.39 23.62 2.90
N ASP A 93 24.58 22.57 2.09
CA ASP A 93 23.48 21.78 1.49
C ASP A 93 23.50 20.30 1.90
N LEU A 94 23.84 19.98 3.16
CA LEU A 94 23.60 18.65 3.70
C LEU A 94 22.14 18.58 4.18
N ASN A 95 21.37 17.65 3.62
CA ASN A 95 20.07 17.28 4.19
C ASN A 95 20.32 16.42 5.42
N PHE A 96 19.59 16.66 6.50
CA PHE A 96 19.73 15.92 7.74
C PHE A 96 18.42 15.28 8.17
N ILE A 97 18.49 14.05 8.67
CA ILE A 97 17.43 13.51 9.53
C ILE A 97 17.64 14.14 10.90
N LYS A 98 16.68 14.97 11.31
CA LYS A 98 16.74 15.74 12.56
C LYS A 98 15.89 15.07 13.65
N PRO A 99 16.28 15.17 14.94
CA PRO A 99 15.41 14.86 16.06
C PRO A 99 14.06 15.57 15.91
N LEU A 100 12.97 14.91 16.29
CA LEU A 100 11.66 15.53 16.40
C LEU A 100 11.47 16.04 17.83
N LYS A 101 10.84 17.21 17.95
CA LYS A 101 10.46 17.71 19.28
C LYS A 101 9.32 16.87 19.82
N THR A 102 9.52 16.36 21.03
CA THR A 102 8.50 15.69 21.84
C THR A 102 7.29 16.63 22.01
N PRO A 103 6.12 16.30 21.47
CA PRO A 103 4.93 17.12 21.65
C PRO A 103 4.52 17.12 23.13
N LYS A 104 4.06 18.26 23.64
CA LYS A 104 3.52 18.34 25.01
C LYS A 104 2.21 17.58 25.16
N ILE A 105 1.39 17.60 24.10
CA ILE A 105 0.10 16.92 23.99
C ILE A 105 0.03 16.35 22.58
N VAL A 106 -0.31 15.08 22.46
CA VAL A 106 -0.64 14.45 21.17
C VAL A 106 -2.16 14.51 21.02
N ASN A 107 -2.66 15.33 20.10
CA ASN A 107 -4.08 15.32 19.78
C ASN A 107 -4.39 14.04 19.03
N LYS A 108 -5.20 13.16 19.65
CA LYS A 108 -5.67 11.92 19.02
C LYS A 108 -6.62 12.28 17.89
N THR A 109 -6.14 12.16 16.65
CA THR A 109 -6.95 12.34 15.45
C THR A 109 -8.02 11.24 15.38
N LEU A 110 -9.20 11.58 14.88
CA LEU A 110 -10.28 10.61 14.75
C LEU A 110 -9.93 9.54 13.72
N LEU A 111 -10.07 8.28 14.13
CA LEU A 111 -9.87 7.12 13.29
C LEU A 111 -11.22 6.49 12.97
N ALA A 112 -11.40 6.15 11.69
CA ALA A 112 -12.48 5.30 11.21
C ALA A 112 -11.90 4.21 10.32
N THR A 113 -12.73 3.26 9.94
CA THR A 113 -12.36 2.13 9.09
C THR A 113 -13.44 1.88 8.07
N ILE A 114 -13.03 1.39 6.90
CA ILE A 114 -13.94 0.99 5.84
C ILE A 114 -13.50 -0.35 5.28
N ASP A 115 -14.48 -1.17 4.95
CA ASP A 115 -14.32 -2.50 4.40
C ASP A 115 -15.35 -2.75 3.30
N LEU A 116 -15.03 -3.62 2.36
CA LEU A 116 -15.79 -3.86 1.14
C LEU A 116 -15.90 -5.36 0.88
N GLU A 117 -17.06 -5.81 0.43
CA GLU A 117 -17.22 -7.16 -0.10
C GLU A 117 -17.72 -7.12 -1.54
N THR A 118 -17.27 -8.10 -2.33
CA THR A 118 -17.58 -8.20 -3.75
C THR A 118 -18.23 -9.53 -4.10
N ILE A 119 -18.92 -9.55 -5.23
CA ILE A 119 -19.33 -10.78 -5.92
C ILE A 119 -18.69 -10.87 -7.30
N GLU A 120 -18.57 -12.09 -7.81
CA GLU A 120 -18.31 -12.34 -9.22
C GLU A 120 -19.61 -12.27 -10.04
N LEU A 121 -19.64 -11.36 -11.01
CA LEU A 121 -20.71 -11.23 -12.00
C LEU A 121 -20.10 -11.03 -13.38
N ASN A 122 -20.37 -11.95 -14.31
CA ASN A 122 -19.85 -11.91 -15.69
C ASN A 122 -18.31 -11.78 -15.75
N ASN A 123 -17.59 -12.57 -14.94
CA ASN A 123 -16.13 -12.53 -14.78
C ASN A 123 -15.56 -11.20 -14.25
N ASN A 124 -16.41 -10.32 -13.72
CA ASN A 124 -15.99 -9.08 -13.06
C ASN A 124 -16.31 -9.16 -11.57
N GLN A 125 -15.44 -8.60 -10.75
CA GLN A 125 -15.72 -8.39 -9.32
C GLN A 125 -16.46 -7.07 -9.16
N ILE A 126 -17.59 -7.11 -8.44
CA ILE A 126 -18.48 -5.96 -8.23
C ILE A 126 -18.69 -5.77 -6.72
N PRO A 127 -18.49 -4.56 -6.17
CA PRO A 127 -18.75 -4.30 -4.76
C PRO A 127 -20.25 -4.38 -4.49
N ILE A 128 -20.62 -5.18 -3.48
CA ILE A 128 -22.01 -5.39 -3.09
C ILE A 128 -22.33 -4.89 -1.68
N SER A 129 -21.32 -4.70 -0.84
CA SER A 129 -21.50 -4.06 0.46
C SER A 129 -20.34 -3.12 0.76
N ILE A 130 -20.64 -2.12 1.58
CA ILE A 130 -19.65 -1.22 2.16
C ILE A 130 -19.96 -1.11 3.65
N SER A 131 -18.96 -1.36 4.49
CA SER A 131 -19.04 -1.24 5.94
C SER A 131 -18.12 -0.14 6.40
N PHE A 132 -18.65 0.88 7.07
CA PHE A 132 -17.87 1.99 7.63
C PHE A 132 -18.05 2.03 9.14
N SER A 133 -16.98 1.79 9.89
CA SER A 133 -16.99 1.79 11.36
C SER A 133 -16.16 2.95 11.93
N TYR A 134 -16.71 3.64 12.92
CA TYR A 134 -16.08 4.80 13.56
C TYR A 134 -16.35 4.81 15.07
N LEU A 135 -15.55 5.58 15.81
CA LEU A 135 -15.73 5.77 17.25
C LEU A 135 -16.41 7.12 17.54
N LEU A 136 -17.49 7.08 18.31
CA LEU A 136 -18.17 8.27 18.83
C LEU A 136 -18.48 8.05 20.31
N ASP A 137 -18.03 8.97 21.17
CA ASP A 137 -18.23 8.90 22.63
C ASP A 137 -17.85 7.55 23.25
N GLY A 138 -16.75 6.96 22.78
CA GLY A 138 -16.23 5.67 23.25
C GLY A 138 -17.02 4.45 22.76
N LYS A 139 -18.01 4.62 21.89
CA LYS A 139 -18.79 3.54 21.28
C LYS A 139 -18.43 3.38 19.81
N ILE A 140 -18.31 2.13 19.38
CA ILE A 140 -18.16 1.81 17.96
C ILE A 140 -19.54 1.84 17.32
N LEU A 141 -19.67 2.62 16.24
CA LEU A 141 -20.84 2.73 15.41
C LEU A 141 -20.46 2.30 13.98
N THR A 142 -21.40 1.66 13.29
CA THR A 142 -21.18 1.15 11.93
C THR A 142 -22.30 1.62 11.02
N ILE A 143 -21.92 2.26 9.91
CA ILE A 143 -22.80 2.47 8.75
C ILE A 143 -22.58 1.29 7.81
N PHE A 144 -23.66 0.67 7.38
CA PHE A 144 -23.64 -0.43 6.44
C PHE A 144 -24.52 -0.10 5.24
N GLU A 145 -24.00 -0.32 4.05
CA GLU A 145 -24.73 -0.25 2.80
C GLU A 145 -24.66 -1.60 2.10
N LEU A 146 -25.80 -2.04 1.58
CA LEU A 146 -25.92 -3.24 0.74
C LEU A 146 -26.48 -2.81 -0.61
N ILE A 147 -25.98 -3.41 -1.68
CA ILE A 147 -26.42 -3.12 -3.03
C ILE A 147 -27.89 -3.51 -3.24
N ASP A 148 -28.61 -2.71 -4.02
CA ASP A 148 -29.95 -3.06 -4.47
C ASP A 148 -29.86 -4.21 -5.48
N TYR A 149 -30.26 -5.42 -5.07
CA TYR A 149 -30.22 -6.61 -5.91
C TYR A 149 -31.09 -6.47 -7.18
N SER A 150 -32.25 -5.83 -7.08
CA SER A 150 -33.15 -5.66 -8.21
C SER A 150 -32.55 -4.72 -9.26
N LEU A 151 -31.85 -3.68 -8.80
CA LEU A 151 -31.12 -2.77 -9.68
C LEU A 151 -29.85 -3.42 -10.24
N LEU A 152 -29.10 -4.16 -9.42
CA LEU A 152 -27.90 -4.89 -9.83
C LEU A 152 -28.18 -5.81 -11.04
N LEU A 153 -29.33 -6.49 -11.08
CA LEU A 153 -29.70 -7.33 -12.21
C LEU A 153 -30.04 -6.56 -13.50
N LYS A 154 -30.43 -5.28 -13.39
CA LYS A 154 -30.87 -4.46 -14.53
C LYS A 154 -29.77 -3.54 -15.04
N ASP A 155 -29.03 -2.92 -14.12
CA ASP A 155 -28.01 -1.91 -14.36
C ASP A 155 -26.94 -1.99 -13.24
N PRO A 156 -25.96 -2.92 -13.38
CA PRO A 156 -24.91 -3.12 -12.37
C PRO A 156 -24.10 -1.87 -12.06
N GLU A 157 -23.80 -1.06 -13.09
CA GLU A 157 -22.97 0.13 -12.94
C GLU A 157 -23.68 1.18 -12.10
N ASN A 158 -24.95 1.45 -12.38
CA ASN A 158 -25.74 2.37 -11.59
C ASN A 158 -25.98 1.85 -10.15
N ALA A 159 -26.14 0.55 -9.96
CA ALA A 159 -26.25 -0.05 -8.63
C ALA A 159 -25.00 0.22 -7.77
N VAL A 160 -23.81 0.03 -8.35
CA VAL A 160 -22.53 0.33 -7.71
C VAL A 160 -22.36 1.83 -7.43
N ARG A 161 -22.75 2.68 -8.38
CA ARG A 161 -22.68 4.13 -8.19
C ARG A 161 -23.57 4.59 -7.03
N LEU A 162 -24.77 4.01 -6.89
CA LEU A 162 -25.69 4.36 -5.82
C LEU A 162 -25.24 3.91 -4.44
N ILE A 163 -24.65 2.71 -4.31
CA ILE A 163 -24.12 2.26 -3.00
C ILE A 163 -23.00 3.18 -2.51
N TRP A 164 -22.10 3.62 -3.40
CA TRP A 164 -21.06 4.61 -3.08
C TRP A 164 -21.64 5.97 -2.71
N LEU A 165 -22.58 6.48 -3.51
CA LEU A 165 -23.24 7.75 -3.24
C LEU A 165 -23.94 7.76 -1.87
N ASN A 166 -24.67 6.68 -1.56
CA ASN A 166 -25.37 6.53 -0.29
C ASN A 166 -24.40 6.49 0.88
N MET A 167 -23.37 5.65 0.80
CA MET A 167 -22.33 5.55 1.84
C MET A 167 -21.67 6.91 2.09
N MET A 168 -21.22 7.59 1.03
CA MET A 168 -20.49 8.85 1.15
C MET A 168 -21.37 10.02 1.61
N ASN A 169 -22.66 10.00 1.29
CA ASN A 169 -23.61 10.94 1.87
C ASN A 169 -23.75 10.72 3.38
N LYS A 170 -23.95 9.47 3.83
CA LYS A 170 -24.06 9.14 5.26
C LYS A 170 -22.78 9.51 6.02
N ILE A 171 -21.59 9.23 5.46
CA ILE A 171 -20.31 9.63 6.06
C ILE A 171 -20.20 11.16 6.16
N ASN A 172 -20.61 11.89 5.13
CA ASN A 172 -20.59 13.35 5.15
C ASN A 172 -21.54 13.93 6.21
N ASP A 173 -22.72 13.33 6.38
CA ASP A 173 -23.73 13.77 7.35
C ASP A 173 -23.26 13.61 8.81
N LEU A 174 -22.30 12.71 9.07
CA LEU A 174 -21.65 12.59 10.38
C LEU A 174 -20.76 13.80 10.74
N ASN A 175 -20.38 14.63 9.75
CA ASN A 175 -19.51 15.79 9.93
C ASN A 175 -18.19 15.46 10.69
N LEU A 176 -17.57 14.32 10.35
CA LEU A 176 -16.33 13.87 10.98
C LEU A 176 -15.14 14.74 10.53
N HIS A 177 -14.85 15.82 11.25
CA HIS A 177 -13.71 16.68 10.96
C HIS A 177 -12.38 15.96 11.21
N ASN A 178 -11.45 16.08 10.25
CA ASN A 178 -10.10 15.51 10.32
C ASN A 178 -10.07 13.98 10.55
N CYS A 179 -11.04 13.25 9.99
CA CYS A 179 -11.08 11.80 10.10
C CYS A 179 -10.11 11.13 9.11
N VAL A 180 -9.35 10.15 9.59
CA VAL A 180 -8.56 9.24 8.76
C VAL A 180 -9.25 7.88 8.73
N ILE A 181 -9.53 7.40 7.53
CA ILE A 181 -10.25 6.16 7.26
C ILE A 181 -9.23 5.09 6.86
N PHE A 182 -9.12 4.02 7.64
CA PHE A 182 -8.24 2.91 7.31
C PHE A 182 -9.00 1.80 6.59
N THR A 183 -8.33 1.14 5.65
CA THR A 183 -8.77 -0.14 5.10
C THR A 183 -7.73 -1.20 5.43
N HIS A 184 -8.13 -2.47 5.41
CA HIS A 184 -7.21 -3.58 5.58
C HIS A 184 -6.91 -4.20 4.23
N ASN A 185 -5.96 -3.60 3.49
CA ASN A 185 -5.51 -3.91 2.12
C ASN A 185 -5.88 -2.84 1.08
N LEU A 186 -5.71 -1.54 1.41
CA LEU A 186 -5.86 -0.46 0.42
C LEU A 186 -4.92 -0.69 -0.77
N GLY A 187 -3.70 -1.16 -0.51
CA GLY A 187 -2.68 -1.32 -1.51
C GLY A 187 -3.03 -2.29 -2.63
N SER A 188 -4.02 -3.16 -2.43
CA SER A 188 -4.40 -4.16 -3.42
C SER A 188 -5.86 -4.01 -3.82
N PHE A 189 -6.71 -4.97 -3.47
CA PHE A 189 -8.05 -5.14 -4.03
C PHE A 189 -8.99 -3.97 -3.72
N ASP A 190 -9.10 -3.60 -2.45
CA ASP A 190 -10.07 -2.58 -1.99
C ASP A 190 -9.75 -1.20 -2.56
N GLY A 191 -8.47 -0.86 -2.68
CA GLY A 191 -8.03 0.45 -3.18
C GLY A 191 -8.56 0.76 -4.56
N TYR A 192 -8.64 -0.23 -5.46
CA TYR A 192 -9.20 -0.03 -6.80
C TYR A 192 -10.69 0.30 -6.76
N PHE A 193 -11.48 -0.41 -5.95
CA PHE A 193 -12.91 -0.16 -5.82
C PHE A 193 -13.20 1.16 -5.12
N ILE A 194 -12.45 1.47 -4.06
CA ILE A 194 -12.55 2.76 -3.35
C ILE A 194 -12.20 3.89 -4.31
N PHE A 195 -11.06 3.82 -4.97
CA PHE A 195 -10.62 4.88 -5.87
C PHE A 195 -11.62 5.11 -7.01
N LYS A 196 -12.08 4.04 -7.66
CA LYS A 196 -13.09 4.12 -8.72
C LYS A 196 -14.41 4.70 -8.20
N GLY A 197 -14.95 4.15 -7.12
CA GLY A 197 -16.23 4.57 -6.54
C GLY A 197 -16.23 6.04 -6.10
N LEU A 198 -15.11 6.51 -5.56
CA LEU A 198 -14.94 7.91 -5.18
C LEU A 198 -14.89 8.85 -6.40
N LEU A 199 -14.26 8.44 -7.51
CA LEU A 199 -14.21 9.24 -8.74
C LEU A 199 -15.57 9.34 -9.45
N GLU A 200 -16.45 8.36 -9.24
CA GLU A 200 -17.80 8.32 -9.84
C GLU A 200 -18.85 9.10 -9.03
N LEU A 201 -18.47 9.67 -7.88
CA LEU A 201 -19.35 10.54 -7.11
C LEU A 201 -19.68 11.84 -7.87
N PRO A 202 -20.92 12.34 -7.79
CA PRO A 202 -21.35 13.50 -8.55
C PRO A 202 -20.66 14.78 -8.07
N ASN A 203 -20.06 15.54 -8.98
CA ASN A 203 -19.36 16.81 -8.68
C ASN A 203 -18.04 16.66 -7.91
N VAL A 204 -17.39 15.49 -7.96
CA VAL A 204 -16.00 15.38 -7.53
C VAL A 204 -15.08 16.10 -8.51
N ASP A 205 -14.26 17.00 -7.98
CA ASP A 205 -13.18 17.63 -8.73
C ASP A 205 -11.97 16.69 -8.76
N ILE A 206 -11.82 15.95 -9.85
CA ILE A 206 -10.76 14.95 -10.04
C ILE A 206 -9.36 15.54 -9.80
N ASN A 207 -9.16 16.83 -10.10
CA ASN A 207 -7.87 17.50 -9.90
C ASN A 207 -7.51 17.70 -8.42
N LYS A 208 -8.47 17.53 -7.51
CA LYS A 208 -8.29 17.61 -6.05
C LYS A 208 -8.17 16.24 -5.39
N VAL A 209 -8.31 15.16 -6.17
CA VAL A 209 -8.06 13.81 -5.70
C VAL A 209 -6.55 13.57 -5.76
N ASN A 210 -5.94 13.27 -4.61
CA ASN A 210 -4.52 12.90 -4.55
C ASN A 210 -4.42 11.43 -4.15
N SER A 211 -3.40 10.74 -4.63
CA SER A 211 -3.08 9.40 -4.18
C SER A 211 -1.58 9.26 -3.95
N ILE A 212 -1.22 8.42 -3.00
CA ILE A 212 0.15 7.96 -2.80
C ILE A 212 0.17 6.52 -3.28
N ILE A 213 0.98 6.25 -4.30
CA ILE A 213 1.15 4.92 -4.89
C ILE A 213 2.63 4.57 -4.80
N ASP A 214 2.94 3.35 -4.38
CA ASP A 214 4.31 2.87 -4.32
C ASP A 214 4.86 2.47 -5.71
N ASP A 215 6.11 2.01 -5.75
CA ASP A 215 6.78 1.58 -6.97
C ASP A 215 6.26 0.25 -7.54
N LEU A 216 5.43 -0.47 -6.76
CA LEU A 216 4.72 -1.68 -7.15
C LEU A 216 3.27 -1.42 -7.55
N HIS A 217 2.89 -0.14 -7.71
CA HIS A 217 1.55 0.30 -8.08
C HIS A 217 0.47 0.01 -7.02
N LYS A 218 0.85 -0.10 -5.75
CA LYS A 218 -0.07 -0.28 -4.62
C LYS A 218 -0.43 1.07 -3.98
N PHE A 219 -1.70 1.28 -3.68
CA PHE A 219 -2.15 2.46 -2.95
C PHE A 219 -1.66 2.44 -1.49
N VAL A 220 -0.93 3.48 -1.10
CA VAL A 220 -0.61 3.76 0.30
C VAL A 220 -1.65 4.70 0.92
N GLY A 221 -2.24 5.56 0.09
CA GLY A 221 -3.32 6.45 0.53
C GLY A 221 -4.06 7.13 -0.61
N ILE A 222 -5.27 7.58 -0.32
CA ILE A 222 -6.14 8.34 -1.22
C ILE A 222 -6.73 9.51 -0.44
N ASP A 223 -6.56 10.72 -0.95
CA ASP A 223 -7.11 11.95 -0.39
C ASP A 223 -8.19 12.49 -1.35
N ILE A 224 -9.37 12.81 -0.83
CA ILE A 224 -10.46 13.42 -1.59
C ILE A 224 -11.13 14.53 -0.79
N VAL A 225 -11.68 15.52 -1.50
CA VAL A 225 -12.60 16.51 -0.93
C VAL A 225 -14.00 16.23 -1.46
N TRP A 226 -14.90 15.84 -0.58
CA TRP A 226 -16.30 15.56 -0.89
C TRP A 226 -17.22 16.49 -0.10
N LYS A 227 -18.05 17.30 -0.77
CA LYS A 227 -18.95 18.28 -0.14
C LYS A 227 -18.28 19.14 0.96
N ASN A 228 -17.07 19.63 0.68
CA ASN A 228 -16.21 20.39 1.60
C ASN A 228 -15.60 19.61 2.78
N THR A 229 -15.83 18.31 2.87
CA THR A 229 -15.19 17.42 3.83
C THR A 229 -13.95 16.80 3.20
N LYS A 230 -12.78 17.00 3.81
CA LYS A 230 -11.56 16.28 3.41
C LYS A 230 -11.57 14.89 4.04
N LEU A 231 -11.47 13.86 3.22
CA LEU A 231 -11.37 12.46 3.63
C LEU A 231 -10.02 11.90 3.20
N ILE A 232 -9.37 11.16 4.09
CA ILE A 232 -8.06 10.56 3.87
C ILE A 232 -8.19 9.07 4.12
N PHE A 233 -7.98 8.27 3.08
CA PHE A 233 -7.95 6.82 3.14
C PHE A 233 -6.51 6.35 3.27
N LYS A 234 -6.26 5.36 4.13
CA LYS A 234 -4.93 4.79 4.37
C LYS A 234 -4.95 3.29 4.41
N ASP A 235 -3.85 2.70 3.95
CA ASP A 235 -3.63 1.27 4.14
C ASP A 235 -3.17 0.96 5.56
N SER A 236 -3.88 0.08 6.26
CA SER A 236 -3.38 -0.45 7.54
C SER A 236 -2.28 -1.50 7.34
N VAL A 237 -2.28 -2.22 6.21
CA VAL A 237 -1.30 -3.28 5.91
C VAL A 237 0.09 -2.70 5.66
N SER A 238 0.18 -1.50 5.09
CA SER A 238 1.45 -0.80 4.92
C SER A 238 2.11 -0.45 6.27
N ILE A 239 1.31 -0.26 7.32
CA ILE A 239 1.76 0.03 8.70
C ILE A 239 2.04 -1.26 9.45
N PHE A 240 1.10 -2.19 9.40
CA PHE A 240 1.13 -3.50 10.08
C PHE A 240 0.98 -4.62 9.03
N PRO A 241 2.09 -5.19 8.53
CA PRO A 241 2.07 -6.13 7.41
C PRO A 241 1.68 -7.55 7.84
N ILE A 242 0.52 -7.69 8.45
CA ILE A 242 -0.06 -8.92 8.97
C ILE A 242 -1.55 -8.98 8.65
N SER A 243 -2.14 -10.17 8.70
CA SER A 243 -3.59 -10.33 8.47
C SER A 243 -4.42 -9.66 9.57
N LEU A 244 -5.68 -9.34 9.28
CA LEU A 244 -6.59 -8.71 10.26
C LEU A 244 -6.74 -9.58 11.52
N GLN A 245 -6.79 -10.90 11.36
CA GLN A 245 -6.87 -11.82 12.49
C GLN A 245 -5.62 -11.75 13.38
N GLU A 246 -4.43 -11.72 12.78
CA GLU A 246 -3.17 -11.57 13.51
C GLU A 246 -3.05 -10.17 14.14
N LEU A 247 -3.57 -9.14 13.47
CA LEU A 247 -3.61 -7.78 14.00
C LEU A 247 -4.47 -7.71 15.27
N CYS A 248 -5.67 -8.27 15.22
CA CYS A 248 -6.55 -8.37 16.39
C CYS A 248 -5.88 -9.13 17.54
N LYS A 249 -5.24 -10.27 17.23
CA LYS A 249 -4.49 -11.06 18.23
C LYS A 249 -3.32 -10.27 18.83
N THR A 250 -2.57 -9.53 18.01
CA THR A 250 -1.40 -8.75 18.44
C THR A 250 -1.80 -7.65 19.43
N PHE A 251 -2.97 -7.03 19.22
CA PHE A 251 -3.48 -5.97 20.08
C PHE A 251 -4.50 -6.47 21.12
N GLU A 252 -4.60 -7.79 21.31
CA GLU A 252 -5.47 -8.42 22.32
C GLU A 252 -6.94 -7.96 22.24
N VAL A 253 -7.44 -7.75 21.03
CA VAL A 253 -8.85 -7.47 20.78
C VAL A 253 -9.53 -8.69 20.18
N GLU A 254 -10.85 -8.78 20.40
CA GLU A 254 -11.69 -9.79 19.76
C GLU A 254 -11.51 -9.75 18.24
N GLY A 255 -11.05 -10.86 17.66
CA GLY A 255 -10.82 -11.02 16.22
C GLY A 255 -12.06 -11.54 15.49
N LYS A 256 -11.90 -11.93 14.22
CA LYS A 256 -13.00 -12.40 13.36
C LYS A 256 -13.78 -13.55 14.01
N LEU A 257 -15.11 -13.45 13.99
CA LEU A 257 -16.02 -14.47 14.52
C LEU A 257 -16.08 -15.72 13.64
N SER A 258 -15.92 -15.56 12.32
CA SER A 258 -16.08 -16.63 11.36
C SER A 258 -15.01 -16.55 10.26
N SER A 259 -14.73 -17.72 9.67
CA SER A 259 -13.91 -17.80 8.45
C SER A 259 -14.73 -17.35 7.25
N TYR A 260 -14.06 -16.82 6.23
CA TYR A 260 -14.69 -16.42 4.99
C TYR A 260 -15.48 -17.58 4.35
N ASN A 261 -16.73 -17.33 3.96
CA ASN A 261 -17.54 -18.26 3.21
C ASN A 261 -17.45 -17.94 1.70
N PRO A 262 -16.91 -18.84 0.86
CA PRO A 262 -16.82 -18.61 -0.59
C PRO A 262 -18.15 -18.36 -1.29
N ASP A 263 -19.27 -18.79 -0.70
CA ASP A 263 -20.60 -18.53 -1.25
C ASP A 263 -21.01 -17.04 -1.15
N PHE A 264 -20.34 -16.26 -0.31
CA PHE A 264 -20.51 -14.81 -0.25
C PHE A 264 -20.09 -14.11 -1.55
N ASN A 265 -19.17 -14.68 -2.33
CA ASN A 265 -18.75 -14.12 -3.62
C ASN A 265 -19.72 -14.43 -4.77
N LYS A 266 -20.80 -15.19 -4.52
CA LYS A 266 -21.70 -15.64 -5.59
C LYS A 266 -22.98 -14.82 -5.59
N ILE A 267 -23.52 -14.55 -6.77
CA ILE A 267 -24.82 -13.88 -6.91
C ILE A 267 -25.99 -14.65 -6.28
N SER A 268 -25.83 -15.95 -6.02
CA SER A 268 -26.80 -16.76 -5.28
C SER A 268 -26.99 -16.29 -3.84
N LEU A 269 -26.06 -15.52 -3.28
CA LEU A 269 -26.15 -14.88 -1.96
C LEU A 269 -27.50 -14.20 -1.74
N PHE A 270 -27.99 -13.43 -2.72
CA PHE A 270 -29.23 -12.67 -2.59
C PHE A 270 -30.51 -13.52 -2.64
N LYS A 271 -30.38 -14.82 -2.95
CA LYS A 271 -31.52 -15.74 -3.03
C LYS A 271 -31.71 -16.55 -1.74
N ASP A 272 -30.74 -16.51 -0.85
CA ASP A 272 -30.72 -17.25 0.41
C ASP A 272 -30.67 -16.25 1.57
N ALA A 273 -31.77 -16.16 2.33
CA ALA A 273 -31.91 -15.17 3.40
C ALA A 273 -30.93 -15.43 4.55
N ASP A 274 -30.72 -16.70 4.91
CA ASP A 274 -29.84 -17.08 6.02
C ASP A 274 -28.38 -16.83 5.65
N LEU A 275 -28.01 -17.11 4.40
CA LEU A 275 -26.66 -16.81 3.88
C LEU A 275 -26.43 -15.30 3.80
N LEU A 276 -27.44 -14.53 3.39
CA LEU A 276 -27.37 -13.07 3.33
C LEU A 276 -27.22 -12.45 4.72
N GLU A 277 -27.92 -12.96 5.74
CA GLU A 277 -27.77 -12.49 7.12
C GLU A 277 -26.34 -12.75 7.65
N GLN A 278 -25.82 -13.96 7.45
CA GLN A 278 -24.43 -14.30 7.80
C GLN A 278 -23.41 -13.39 7.09
N PHE A 279 -23.65 -13.10 5.81
CA PHE A 279 -22.80 -12.18 5.05
C PHE A 279 -22.83 -10.76 5.61
N ILE A 280 -24.01 -10.24 5.96
CA ILE A 280 -24.15 -8.90 6.53
C ILE A 280 -23.40 -8.79 7.85
N GLU A 281 -23.51 -9.82 8.72
CA GLU A 281 -22.76 -9.86 9.97
C GLU A 281 -21.25 -9.92 9.72
N TYR A 282 -20.79 -10.80 8.84
CA TYR A 282 -19.39 -10.94 8.45
C TYR A 282 -18.81 -9.62 7.94
N SER A 283 -19.46 -8.99 6.97
CA SER A 283 -18.99 -7.75 6.33
C SER A 283 -18.93 -6.57 7.31
N LYS A 284 -19.87 -6.46 8.25
CA LYS A 284 -19.79 -5.43 9.31
C LYS A 284 -18.63 -5.72 10.25
N HIS A 285 -18.47 -6.98 10.62
CA HIS A 285 -17.54 -7.42 11.64
C HIS A 285 -16.07 -7.14 11.29
N ASP A 286 -15.69 -7.26 10.02
CA ASP A 286 -14.32 -6.98 9.56
C ASP A 286 -13.91 -5.52 9.78
N SER A 287 -14.78 -4.57 9.40
CA SER A 287 -14.54 -3.14 9.69
C SER A 287 -14.46 -2.86 11.20
N ILE A 288 -15.32 -3.49 12.01
CA ILE A 288 -15.33 -3.32 13.47
C ILE A 288 -14.03 -3.86 14.08
N CYS A 289 -13.58 -5.04 13.66
CA CYS A 289 -12.34 -5.65 14.10
C CYS A 289 -11.13 -4.76 13.82
N LEU A 290 -11.06 -4.22 12.60
CA LEU A 290 -9.99 -3.32 12.21
C LEU A 290 -10.01 -2.07 13.10
N LEU A 291 -11.18 -1.48 13.36
CA LEU A 291 -11.30 -0.31 14.20
C LEU A 291 -10.87 -0.59 15.65
N LYS A 292 -11.32 -1.72 16.22
CA LYS A 292 -10.91 -2.16 17.57
C LYS A 292 -9.39 -2.27 17.66
N ALA A 293 -8.77 -2.98 16.71
CA ALA A 293 -7.33 -3.20 16.71
C ALA A 293 -6.55 -1.90 16.53
N LEU A 294 -6.95 -1.04 15.57
CA LEU A 294 -6.29 0.24 15.32
C LEU A 294 -6.48 1.24 16.46
N THR A 295 -7.63 1.25 17.13
CA THR A 295 -7.86 2.10 18.31
C THR A 295 -6.93 1.67 19.44
N LYS A 296 -6.82 0.37 19.71
CA LYS A 296 -5.92 -0.15 20.74
C LYS A 296 -4.45 0.12 20.41
N ALA A 297 -4.06 -0.07 19.15
CA ALA A 297 -2.73 0.29 18.67
C ALA A 297 -2.46 1.80 18.85
N GLN A 298 -3.41 2.65 18.46
CA GLN A 298 -3.32 4.10 18.57
C GLN A 298 -3.05 4.54 20.02
N ASP A 299 -3.72 3.92 20.99
CA ASP A 299 -3.51 4.20 22.41
C ASP A 299 -2.09 3.82 22.84
N ILE A 300 -1.64 2.60 22.53
CA ILE A 300 -0.27 2.13 22.85
C ILE A 300 0.80 3.05 22.24
N TYR A 301 0.68 3.37 20.94
CA TYR A 301 1.68 4.20 20.26
C TYR A 301 1.67 5.67 20.72
N ILE A 302 0.52 6.20 21.14
CA ILE A 302 0.46 7.53 21.77
C ILE A 302 1.11 7.47 23.16
N ASP A 303 0.74 6.51 24.00
CA ASP A 303 1.16 6.46 25.39
C ASP A 303 2.67 6.17 25.52
N GLU A 304 3.17 5.17 24.80
CA GLU A 304 4.57 4.75 24.89
C GLU A 304 5.49 5.62 24.03
N HIS A 305 5.02 6.02 22.85
CA HIS A 305 5.88 6.63 21.82
C HIS A 305 5.52 8.07 21.44
N GLN A 306 4.37 8.59 21.88
CA GLN A 306 3.83 9.89 21.48
C GLN A 306 3.67 10.03 19.97
N VAL A 307 3.29 8.91 19.33
CA VAL A 307 3.07 8.84 17.89
C VAL A 307 1.59 8.65 17.62
N ASP A 308 1.02 9.58 16.87
CA ASP A 308 -0.32 9.42 16.31
C ASP A 308 -0.28 8.54 15.04
N LEU A 309 -0.92 7.36 15.06
CA LEU A 309 -0.98 6.44 13.91
C LEU A 309 -1.61 7.06 12.67
N THR A 310 -2.54 8.00 12.82
CA THR A 310 -3.15 8.69 11.66
C THR A 310 -2.14 9.50 10.86
N THR A 311 -0.95 9.78 11.41
CA THR A 311 0.14 10.49 10.73
C THR A 311 1.15 9.56 10.05
N ILE A 312 0.97 8.25 10.20
CA ILE A 312 1.85 7.22 9.69
C ILE A 312 1.34 6.72 8.34
N TRP A 313 2.26 6.35 7.45
CA TRP A 313 1.96 5.83 6.11
C TRP A 313 2.50 4.41 5.90
N SER A 314 3.48 4.00 6.70
CA SER A 314 4.12 2.69 6.58
C SER A 314 4.86 2.32 7.86
N THR A 315 5.21 1.04 8.00
CA THR A 315 6.06 0.53 9.08
C THR A 315 7.37 1.33 9.19
N SER A 316 8.02 1.60 8.05
CA SER A 316 9.25 2.40 8.00
C SER A 316 9.05 3.82 8.52
N THR A 317 7.90 4.43 8.21
CA THR A 317 7.55 5.78 8.69
C THR A 317 7.29 5.76 10.20
N LEU A 318 6.62 4.73 10.71
CA LEU A 318 6.40 4.51 12.13
C LEU A 318 7.74 4.39 12.87
N SER A 319 8.59 3.45 12.46
CA SER A 319 9.90 3.21 13.07
C SER A 319 10.78 4.46 13.04
N LEU A 320 10.83 5.16 11.90
CA LEU A 320 11.62 6.40 11.79
C LEU A 320 11.07 7.51 12.68
N LYS A 321 9.75 7.64 12.81
CA LYS A 321 9.13 8.65 13.67
C LYS A 321 9.41 8.37 15.14
N ILE A 322 9.29 7.12 15.59
CA ILE A 322 9.67 6.69 16.94
C ILE A 322 11.16 6.96 17.19
N PHE A 323 12.03 6.54 16.26
CA PHE A 323 13.47 6.77 16.34
C PHE A 323 13.80 8.26 16.53
N ARG A 324 13.22 9.12 15.69
CA ARG A 324 13.46 10.56 15.74
C ARG A 324 12.91 11.24 17.00
N LEU A 325 11.87 10.70 17.62
CA LEU A 325 11.26 11.25 18.83
C LEU A 325 11.96 10.79 20.12
N LYS A 326 12.43 9.55 20.17
CA LYS A 326 12.87 8.91 21.42
C LYS A 326 14.37 8.61 21.48
N PHE A 327 15.02 8.40 20.33
CA PHE A 327 16.37 7.83 20.28
C PHE A 327 17.39 8.70 19.56
N LEU A 328 16.95 9.58 18.65
CA LEU A 328 17.84 10.44 17.89
C LEU A 328 18.20 11.70 18.70
N ALA A 329 19.44 11.76 19.19
CA ALA A 329 19.97 12.93 19.90
C ALA A 329 20.57 13.98 18.96
N GLU A 330 21.19 13.55 17.87
CA GLU A 330 21.96 14.40 16.95
C GLU A 330 21.49 14.26 15.50
N ASN A 331 21.85 15.20 14.63
CA ASN A 331 21.45 15.18 13.23
C ASN A 331 22.24 14.11 12.46
N ILE A 332 21.54 13.23 11.71
CA ILE A 332 22.18 12.27 10.81
C ILE A 332 22.25 12.87 9.40
N PRO A 333 23.44 13.04 8.80
CA PRO A 333 23.57 13.52 7.43
C PRO A 333 22.98 12.50 6.44
N THR A 334 22.31 12.99 5.41
CA THR A 334 21.78 12.18 4.31
C THR A 334 22.50 12.49 3.01
N LEU A 335 22.62 11.47 2.16
CA LEU A 335 23.22 11.62 0.84
C LEU A 335 22.30 12.48 -0.04
N THR A 336 22.81 13.61 -0.52
CA THR A 336 22.13 14.41 -1.54
C THR A 336 22.50 13.91 -2.94
N LYS A 337 21.55 13.92 -3.88
CA LYS A 337 21.73 13.42 -5.27
C LYS A 337 22.92 14.03 -6.03
N LYS A 338 23.50 15.14 -5.54
CA LYS A 338 24.64 15.82 -6.17
C LYS A 338 25.91 14.97 -6.27
N TRP A 339 26.01 13.87 -5.52
CA TRP A 339 27.20 13.01 -5.47
C TRP A 339 27.10 11.75 -6.34
N MET A 340 26.07 11.62 -7.20
CA MET A 340 25.86 10.47 -8.08
C MET A 340 26.05 10.79 -9.58
N LEU A 341 26.95 11.73 -9.92
CA LEU A 341 27.40 11.98 -11.30
C LEU A 341 28.86 11.58 -11.50
#